data_AF-A0AAU2S8B0-F1
#
_entry.id   AF-A0AAU2S8B0-F1
#
_cell.length_a   1.000
_cell.length_b   1.000
_cell.length_c   1.000
_cell.angle_alpha   90.00
_cell.angle_beta   90.00
_cell.angle_gamma   90.00
#
_symmetry.space_group_name_H-M   'P 1'
#
loop_
_entity.id
_entity.type
_entity.pdbx_description
1 polymer ?
#
loop_
_entity_poly.entity_id
_entity_poly.type
_entity_poly.pdbx_seq_one_letter_code
_entity_poly.pdbx_strand_id
1 'polypeptide(L)'
;MMHTGDTGDVRDHLLGWLLPDGDPAGSLAQQDVERFCWYELPVKWAAEPAEYPHILAILAELLDDADRPRAAAVCTSAATLAILDAWQRTSEEGRAAFQQAVDASPVTPPDTALLAWGPVMGIHEAVARSNASRMLEQALDDGVLVPSARGYATARTLHLERWLTTPHPAHDGHAPLDAIHSERRRAWAEAPPAARRRLRSRLANLLATAPEVHDDAAEPLRWLLESTGDGVALTQAGYLPRALVVEAAERYDWYLPGMVPRTEYDVTLLVELHELARTARLLAKRHRQLSLTTRGRRYLADPALLQATAAQAWFGDGVRAEFAEAAAAALLGGEHTLDDLTSAVHALAAEAFTHADGSTPQPDDTRHVLWQWLRPGEALGFLSYRDRRRSTIALTPTGRAAALTALRARAHAPRSTPWA
;
A
#
# COMPACT_ATOMS: atom_id res chain seq x y z
N MET A 1 37.35 -25.74 -12.38
CA MET A 1 37.88 -25.97 -13.74
C MET A 1 37.00 -27.03 -14.41
N MET A 2 35.77 -26.66 -14.73
CA MET A 2 34.90 -27.48 -15.57
C MET A 2 35.43 -27.32 -17.00
N HIS A 3 35.71 -28.44 -17.66
CA HIS A 3 35.99 -28.47 -19.09
C HIS A 3 34.82 -27.81 -19.82
N THR A 4 35.10 -27.08 -20.90
CA THR A 4 34.14 -26.70 -21.94
C THR A 4 33.21 -27.89 -22.21
N GLY A 5 32.03 -27.89 -21.60
CA GLY A 5 31.08 -28.99 -21.69
C GLY A 5 30.57 -29.09 -23.11
N ASP A 6 30.24 -30.30 -23.54
CA ASP A 6 29.52 -30.51 -24.79
C ASP A 6 28.24 -29.65 -24.76
N THR A 7 27.79 -29.13 -25.92
CA THR A 7 26.56 -28.32 -26.03
C THR A 7 25.35 -29.08 -25.46
N GLY A 8 25.36 -30.42 -25.57
CA GLY A 8 24.38 -31.30 -24.92
C GLY A 8 24.39 -31.22 -23.39
N ASP A 9 25.57 -31.19 -22.76
CA ASP A 9 25.70 -31.15 -21.30
C ASP A 9 25.17 -29.83 -20.73
N VAL A 10 25.45 -28.70 -21.40
CA VAL A 10 24.95 -27.38 -20.96
C VAL A 10 23.43 -27.29 -21.12
N ARG A 11 22.89 -27.83 -22.23
CA ARG A 11 21.45 -27.91 -22.48
C ARG A 11 20.72 -28.71 -21.40
N ASP A 12 21.21 -29.89 -21.06
CA ASP A 12 20.61 -30.74 -20.03
C ASP A 12 20.70 -30.07 -18.64
N HIS A 13 21.81 -29.38 -18.36
CA HIS A 13 21.96 -28.64 -17.12
C HIS A 13 20.98 -27.46 -17.01
N LEU A 14 20.80 -26.68 -18.08
CA LEU A 14 19.79 -25.60 -18.20
C LEU A 14 18.39 -26.12 -17.89
N LEU A 15 17.99 -27.21 -18.53
CA LEU A 15 16.67 -27.80 -18.32
C LEU A 15 16.51 -28.32 -16.89
N GLY A 16 17.50 -29.03 -16.35
CA GLY A 16 17.44 -29.56 -14.98
C GLY A 16 17.38 -28.47 -13.90
N TRP A 17 17.92 -27.29 -14.17
CA TRP A 17 17.86 -26.16 -13.24
C TRP A 17 16.57 -25.34 -13.37
N LEU A 18 16.18 -25.00 -14.60
CA LEU A 18 15.02 -24.14 -14.86
C LEU A 18 13.69 -24.88 -14.75
N LEU A 19 13.69 -26.18 -15.04
CA LEU A 19 12.53 -27.05 -15.10
C LEU A 19 12.82 -28.34 -14.32
N PRO A 20 13.01 -28.25 -12.98
CA PRO A 20 13.40 -29.40 -12.16
C PRO A 20 12.35 -30.53 -12.19
N ASP A 21 11.08 -30.19 -12.45
CA ASP A 21 9.98 -31.15 -12.57
C ASP A 21 9.87 -31.78 -13.98
N GLY A 22 10.76 -31.41 -14.92
CA GLY A 22 10.79 -31.96 -16.27
C GLY A 22 9.71 -31.42 -17.21
N ASP A 23 9.13 -30.27 -16.88
CA ASP A 23 8.19 -29.57 -17.75
C ASP A 23 8.83 -29.20 -19.10
N PRO A 24 8.04 -29.06 -20.19
CA PRO A 24 8.58 -28.68 -21.49
C PRO A 24 9.13 -27.26 -21.48
N ALA A 25 10.17 -26.96 -22.26
CA ALA A 25 10.77 -25.62 -22.35
C ALA A 25 9.76 -24.50 -22.67
N GLY A 26 8.68 -24.83 -23.39
CA GLY A 26 7.58 -23.91 -23.67
C GLY A 26 6.80 -23.44 -22.43
N SER A 27 6.99 -24.04 -21.25
CA SER A 27 6.38 -23.60 -19.99
C SER A 27 7.17 -22.47 -19.29
N LEU A 28 8.42 -22.22 -19.69
CA LEU A 28 9.28 -21.22 -19.07
C LEU A 28 8.69 -19.82 -19.26
N ALA A 29 8.34 -19.13 -18.19
CA ALA A 29 7.89 -17.74 -18.29
C ALA A 29 9.09 -16.83 -18.60
N GLN A 30 8.86 -15.71 -19.29
CA GLN A 30 9.90 -14.68 -19.48
C GLN A 30 10.49 -14.26 -18.13
N GLN A 31 9.69 -14.17 -17.06
CA GLN A 31 10.17 -13.86 -15.72
C GLN A 31 11.23 -14.86 -15.20
N ASP A 32 11.08 -16.15 -15.51
CA ASP A 32 12.04 -17.18 -15.09
C ASP A 32 13.35 -17.04 -15.87
N VAL A 33 13.27 -16.73 -17.17
CA VAL A 33 14.44 -16.43 -18.01
C VAL A 33 15.15 -15.15 -17.55
N GLU A 34 14.42 -14.09 -17.23
CA GLU A 34 14.97 -12.85 -16.66
C GLU A 34 15.69 -13.11 -15.33
N ARG A 35 15.06 -13.85 -14.41
CA ARG A 35 15.67 -14.24 -13.13
C ARG A 35 16.96 -15.03 -13.35
N PHE A 36 16.93 -15.97 -14.28
CA PHE A 36 18.09 -16.78 -14.62
C PHE A 36 19.23 -15.93 -15.16
N CYS A 37 19.00 -15.23 -16.28
CA CYS A 37 20.00 -14.45 -16.99
C CYS A 37 20.60 -13.34 -16.13
N TRP A 38 19.79 -12.68 -15.29
CA TRP A 38 20.20 -11.47 -14.59
C TRP A 38 20.71 -11.70 -13.17
N TYR A 39 20.43 -12.86 -12.57
CA TYR A 39 20.80 -13.16 -11.19
C TYR A 39 21.35 -14.58 -10.99
N GLU A 40 20.66 -15.63 -11.44
CA GLU A 40 21.10 -16.99 -11.12
C GLU A 40 22.36 -17.39 -11.88
N LEU A 41 22.49 -17.02 -13.15
CA LEU A 41 23.71 -17.24 -13.94
C LEU A 41 24.95 -16.61 -13.27
N PRO A 42 24.98 -15.30 -12.95
CA PRO A 42 26.16 -14.68 -12.36
C PRO A 42 26.39 -15.01 -10.87
N VAL A 43 25.36 -15.43 -10.12
CA VAL A 43 25.46 -15.58 -8.65
C VAL A 43 25.39 -17.02 -8.17
N LYS A 44 24.66 -17.91 -8.85
CA LYS A 44 24.33 -19.27 -8.37
C LYS A 44 24.85 -20.38 -9.26
N TRP A 45 24.89 -20.16 -10.58
CA TRP A 45 25.24 -21.18 -11.58
C TRP A 45 26.71 -21.58 -11.57
N ALA A 46 27.57 -20.78 -10.91
CA ALA A 46 29.00 -21.03 -10.79
C ALA A 46 29.76 -21.16 -12.13
N ALA A 47 29.25 -20.55 -13.22
CA ALA A 47 29.97 -20.41 -14.47
C ALA A 47 30.98 -19.24 -14.42
N GLU A 48 32.09 -19.40 -15.13
CA GLU A 48 33.05 -18.32 -15.36
C GLU A 48 32.43 -17.27 -16.31
N PRO A 49 32.77 -15.97 -16.15
CA PRO A 49 32.21 -14.91 -17.00
C PRO A 49 32.43 -15.12 -18.51
N ALA A 50 33.52 -15.79 -18.88
CA ALA A 50 33.82 -16.15 -20.26
C ALA A 50 32.85 -17.18 -20.86
N GLU A 51 32.13 -17.94 -20.03
CA GLU A 51 31.17 -18.97 -20.45
C GLU A 51 29.75 -18.40 -20.65
N TYR A 52 29.44 -17.23 -20.09
CA TYR A 52 28.09 -16.64 -20.16
C TYR A 52 27.55 -16.51 -21.59
N PRO A 53 28.32 -16.02 -22.59
CA PRO A 53 27.79 -15.89 -23.95
C PRO A 53 27.35 -17.23 -24.54
N HIS A 54 28.07 -18.33 -24.24
CA HIS A 54 27.74 -19.66 -24.73
C HIS A 54 26.46 -20.20 -24.07
N ILE A 55 26.35 -20.05 -22.75
CA ILE A 55 25.16 -20.48 -21.98
C ILE A 55 23.91 -19.71 -22.43
N LEU A 56 24.02 -18.39 -22.61
CA LEU A 56 22.92 -17.54 -23.09
C LEU A 56 22.50 -17.87 -24.51
N ALA A 57 23.45 -18.22 -25.39
CA ALA A 57 23.13 -18.65 -26.75
C ALA A 57 22.33 -19.95 -26.77
N ILE A 58 22.74 -20.95 -25.99
CA ILE A 58 22.01 -22.22 -25.87
C ILE A 58 20.61 -22.00 -25.28
N LEU A 59 20.47 -21.14 -24.26
CA LEU A 59 19.17 -20.82 -23.69
C LEU A 59 18.25 -20.09 -24.69
N ALA A 60 18.79 -19.17 -25.49
CA ALA A 60 18.03 -18.52 -26.57
C ALA A 60 17.55 -19.55 -27.60
N GLU A 61 18.42 -20.43 -28.09
CA GLU A 61 18.06 -21.50 -29.04
C GLU A 61 16.97 -22.42 -28.48
N LEU A 62 17.06 -22.80 -27.20
CA LEU A 62 16.04 -23.60 -26.51
C LEU A 62 14.67 -22.94 -26.49
N LEU A 63 14.64 -21.61 -26.28
CA LEU A 63 13.40 -20.84 -26.21
C LEU A 63 12.82 -20.59 -27.60
N ASP A 64 13.66 -20.34 -28.60
CA ASP A 64 13.23 -20.23 -30.00
C ASP A 64 12.65 -21.56 -30.53
N ASP A 65 13.31 -22.69 -30.23
CA ASP A 65 12.81 -24.04 -30.54
C ASP A 65 11.45 -24.32 -29.87
N ALA A 66 11.18 -23.66 -28.74
CA ALA A 66 9.93 -23.77 -27.99
C ALA A 66 8.86 -22.74 -28.38
N ASP A 67 9.08 -21.98 -29.47
CA ASP A 67 8.20 -20.91 -29.95
C ASP A 67 8.02 -19.76 -28.94
N ARG A 68 9.11 -19.39 -28.23
CA ARG A 68 9.15 -18.32 -27.23
C ARG A 68 10.16 -17.22 -27.59
N PRO A 69 10.01 -16.58 -28.77
CA PRO A 69 11.02 -15.64 -29.30
C PRO A 69 11.23 -14.40 -28.42
N ARG A 70 10.21 -13.95 -27.67
CA ARG A 70 10.37 -12.81 -26.75
C ARG A 70 11.21 -13.18 -25.53
N ALA A 71 11.01 -14.36 -24.96
CA ALA A 71 11.82 -14.86 -23.87
C ALA A 71 13.26 -15.12 -24.36
N ALA A 72 13.43 -15.70 -25.55
CA ALA A 72 14.74 -15.87 -26.18
C ALA A 72 15.51 -14.54 -26.33
N ALA A 73 14.81 -13.48 -26.76
CA ALA A 73 15.38 -12.14 -26.90
C ALA A 73 15.93 -11.54 -25.59
N VAL A 74 15.47 -12.01 -24.41
CA VAL A 74 16.07 -11.60 -23.12
C VAL A 74 17.53 -12.02 -23.06
N CYS A 75 17.86 -13.23 -23.50
CA CYS A 75 19.21 -13.80 -23.41
C CYS A 75 20.24 -12.98 -24.20
N THR A 76 19.81 -12.35 -25.29
CA THR A 76 20.68 -11.57 -26.20
C THR A 76 20.51 -10.05 -26.05
N SER A 77 19.67 -9.60 -25.11
CA SER A 77 19.37 -8.18 -24.93
C SER A 77 20.57 -7.39 -24.40
N ALA A 78 20.65 -6.11 -24.81
CA ALA A 78 21.63 -5.17 -24.27
C ALA A 78 21.52 -4.99 -22.75
N ALA A 79 20.30 -5.14 -22.19
CA ALA A 79 20.07 -5.09 -20.75
C ALA A 79 20.76 -6.26 -20.04
N THR A 80 20.60 -7.49 -20.54
CA THR A 80 21.27 -8.68 -19.99
C THR A 80 22.79 -8.51 -19.98
N LEU A 81 23.38 -8.06 -21.08
CA LEU A 81 24.83 -7.83 -21.16
C LEU A 81 25.29 -6.76 -20.16
N ALA A 82 24.55 -5.66 -20.01
CA ALA A 82 24.89 -4.60 -19.06
C ALA A 82 24.80 -5.05 -17.60
N ILE A 83 23.83 -5.92 -17.26
CA ILE A 83 23.68 -6.47 -15.90
C ILE A 83 24.82 -7.42 -15.59
N LEU A 84 25.17 -8.31 -16.52
CA LEU A 84 26.29 -9.25 -16.34
C LEU A 84 27.62 -8.52 -16.17
N ASP A 85 27.87 -7.46 -16.94
CA ASP A 85 29.03 -6.57 -16.75
C ASP A 85 29.03 -5.91 -15.35
N ALA A 86 27.87 -5.45 -14.88
CA ALA A 86 27.76 -4.87 -13.55
C ALA A 86 28.12 -5.87 -12.44
N TRP A 87 27.73 -7.14 -12.57
CA TRP A 87 28.15 -8.20 -11.64
C TRP A 87 29.66 -8.45 -11.64
N GLN A 88 30.35 -8.22 -12.76
CA GLN A 88 31.81 -8.34 -12.83
C GLN A 88 32.54 -7.20 -12.12
N ARG A 89 31.92 -6.01 -12.04
CA ARG A 89 32.49 -4.86 -11.34
C ARG A 89 32.33 -5.01 -9.82
N THR A 90 31.10 -5.14 -9.33
CA THR A 90 30.82 -5.39 -7.91
C THR A 90 29.47 -6.08 -7.72
N SER A 91 29.29 -6.76 -6.59
CA SER A 91 28.00 -7.35 -6.23
C SER A 91 26.89 -6.32 -5.98
N GLU A 92 27.24 -5.09 -5.55
CA GLU A 92 26.29 -4.00 -5.31
C GLU A 92 25.77 -3.44 -6.64
N GLU A 93 26.66 -3.14 -7.58
CA GLU A 93 26.30 -2.67 -8.91
C GLU A 93 25.48 -3.70 -9.68
N GLY A 94 25.88 -4.99 -9.62
CA GLY A 94 25.11 -6.09 -10.19
C GLY A 94 23.69 -6.19 -9.61
N ARG A 95 23.56 -6.08 -8.28
CA ARG A 95 22.25 -6.10 -7.61
C ARG A 95 21.38 -4.91 -8.02
N ALA A 96 21.96 -3.71 -8.09
CA ALA A 96 21.25 -2.50 -8.48
C ALA A 96 20.77 -2.57 -9.93
N ALA A 97 21.64 -3.00 -10.85
CA ALA A 97 21.30 -3.19 -12.27
C ALA A 97 20.21 -4.25 -12.46
N PHE A 98 20.30 -5.38 -11.75
CA PHE A 98 19.26 -6.42 -11.73
C PHE A 98 17.90 -5.86 -11.27
N GLN A 99 17.86 -5.17 -10.13
CA GLN A 99 16.59 -4.63 -9.60
C GLN A 99 15.97 -3.61 -10.57
N GLN A 100 16.79 -2.72 -11.13
CA GLN A 100 16.34 -1.75 -12.13
C GLN A 100 15.77 -2.42 -13.38
N ALA A 101 16.38 -3.51 -13.86
CA ALA A 101 15.90 -4.24 -15.02
C ALA A 101 14.59 -4.99 -14.73
N VAL A 102 14.46 -5.61 -13.56
CA VAL A 102 13.20 -6.23 -13.11
C VAL A 102 12.08 -5.20 -13.03
N ASP A 103 12.33 -4.03 -12.46
CA ASP A 103 11.32 -2.96 -12.34
C ASP A 103 10.91 -2.41 -13.72
N ALA A 104 11.83 -2.40 -14.69
CA ALA A 104 11.58 -1.97 -16.06
C ALA A 104 10.95 -3.05 -16.95
N SER A 105 10.98 -4.33 -16.53
CA SER A 105 10.47 -5.44 -17.34
C SER A 105 8.97 -5.29 -17.65
N PRO A 106 8.55 -5.49 -18.92
CA PRO A 106 7.15 -5.37 -19.32
C PRO A 106 6.27 -6.49 -18.74
N VAL A 107 6.87 -7.60 -18.26
CA VAL A 107 6.16 -8.71 -17.63
C VAL A 107 6.13 -8.61 -16.10
N THR A 108 6.85 -7.67 -15.47
CA THR A 108 6.78 -7.44 -14.02
C THR A 108 5.45 -6.79 -13.61
N PRO A 109 4.58 -7.44 -12.83
CA PRO A 109 3.30 -6.83 -12.45
C PRO A 109 3.49 -5.49 -11.73
N PRO A 110 2.94 -4.37 -12.24
CA PRO A 110 3.04 -3.08 -11.57
C PRO A 110 2.13 -3.02 -10.33
N ASP A 111 2.41 -2.07 -9.44
CA ASP A 111 1.46 -1.69 -8.41
C ASP A 111 0.23 -1.01 -9.04
N THR A 112 -0.92 -1.17 -8.39
CA THR A 112 -2.22 -0.69 -8.84
C THR A 112 -2.95 0.05 -7.71
N ALA A 113 -4.12 0.62 -8.00
CA ALA A 113 -4.94 1.21 -6.94
C ALA A 113 -5.51 0.14 -5.99
N LEU A 114 -5.60 -1.12 -6.44
CA LEU A 114 -6.16 -2.23 -5.69
C LEU A 114 -5.12 -2.99 -4.85
N LEU A 115 -3.87 -3.04 -5.33
CA LEU A 115 -2.81 -3.85 -4.74
C LEU A 115 -1.44 -3.24 -5.00
N ALA A 116 -0.66 -3.13 -3.93
CA ALA A 116 0.79 -2.93 -4.00
C ALA A 116 1.51 -4.23 -3.62
N TRP A 117 2.50 -4.64 -4.40
CA TRP A 117 3.27 -5.86 -4.22
C TRP A 117 4.32 -5.70 -3.11
N GLY A 118 4.39 -6.67 -2.21
CA GLY A 118 5.35 -6.64 -1.10
C GLY A 118 6.71 -7.23 -1.47
N PRO A 119 7.82 -6.76 -0.87
CA PRO A 119 9.12 -7.42 -0.99
C PRO A 119 9.12 -8.81 -0.31
N VAL A 120 8.21 -9.05 0.63
CA VAL A 120 8.06 -10.34 1.33
C VAL A 120 6.65 -10.90 1.08
N MET A 121 6.56 -11.88 0.19
CA MET A 121 5.30 -12.47 -0.26
C MET A 121 4.97 -13.76 0.47
N GLY A 122 3.69 -13.97 0.79
CA GLY A 122 3.24 -15.29 1.17
C GLY A 122 3.04 -16.15 -0.08
N ILE A 123 2.50 -17.35 0.11
CA ILE A 123 2.33 -18.31 -0.97
C ILE A 123 1.34 -17.76 -2.01
N HIS A 124 0.19 -17.24 -1.57
CA HIS A 124 -0.82 -16.73 -2.49
C HIS A 124 -0.34 -15.49 -3.25
N GLU A 125 0.35 -14.57 -2.57
CA GLU A 125 0.91 -13.39 -3.24
C GLU A 125 2.01 -13.74 -4.24
N ALA A 126 2.91 -14.68 -3.90
CA ALA A 126 3.96 -15.13 -4.80
C ALA A 126 3.39 -15.84 -6.04
N VAL A 127 2.43 -16.74 -5.85
CA VAL A 127 1.72 -17.43 -6.94
C VAL A 127 0.97 -16.42 -7.81
N ALA A 128 0.29 -15.46 -7.20
CA ALA A 128 -0.43 -14.43 -7.94
C ALA A 128 0.52 -13.53 -8.74
N ARG A 129 1.67 -13.13 -8.20
CA ARG A 129 2.67 -12.33 -8.92
C ARG A 129 3.22 -13.10 -10.13
N SER A 130 3.54 -14.38 -9.95
CA SER A 130 4.05 -15.23 -11.04
C SER A 130 2.99 -15.42 -12.15
N ASN A 131 1.74 -15.70 -11.79
CA ASN A 131 0.66 -15.85 -12.76
C ASN A 131 0.30 -14.52 -13.45
N ALA A 132 0.32 -13.41 -12.73
CA ALA A 132 0.16 -12.07 -13.31
C ALA A 132 1.28 -11.77 -14.31
N SER A 133 2.50 -12.21 -14.05
CA SER A 133 3.61 -12.04 -14.99
C SER A 133 3.39 -12.81 -16.29
N ARG A 134 3.00 -14.09 -16.20
CA ARG A 134 2.63 -14.91 -17.38
C ARG A 134 1.44 -14.32 -18.15
N MET A 135 0.45 -13.80 -17.44
CA MET A 135 -0.71 -13.14 -18.06
C MET A 135 -0.31 -11.87 -18.82
N LEU A 136 0.58 -11.05 -18.26
CA LEU A 136 1.12 -9.88 -18.95
C LEU A 136 1.97 -10.26 -20.17
N GLU A 137 2.76 -11.33 -20.06
CA GLU A 137 3.52 -11.89 -21.17
C GLU A 137 2.61 -12.32 -22.32
N GLN A 138 1.57 -13.11 -22.04
CA GLN A 138 0.59 -13.53 -23.04
C GLN A 138 -0.11 -12.32 -23.70
N ALA A 139 -0.49 -11.31 -22.91
CA ALA A 139 -1.13 -10.12 -23.47
C ALA A 139 -0.20 -9.32 -24.40
N LEU A 140 1.12 -9.36 -24.16
CA LEU A 140 2.11 -8.79 -25.07
C LEU A 140 2.28 -9.67 -26.33
N ASP A 141 2.24 -11.00 -26.20
CA ASP A 141 2.34 -11.94 -27.34
C ASP A 141 1.14 -11.80 -28.28
N ASP A 142 -0.06 -11.68 -27.71
CA ASP A 142 -1.32 -11.47 -28.45
C ASP A 142 -1.46 -10.05 -29.04
N GLY A 143 -0.52 -9.15 -28.75
CA GLY A 143 -0.56 -7.75 -29.17
C GLY A 143 -1.65 -6.90 -28.49
N VAL A 144 -2.28 -7.42 -27.44
CA VAL A 144 -3.24 -6.68 -26.60
C VAL A 144 -2.54 -5.55 -25.86
N LEU A 145 -1.31 -5.79 -25.41
CA LEU A 145 -0.43 -4.80 -24.81
C LEU A 145 0.72 -4.49 -25.77
N VAL A 146 0.95 -3.21 -26.04
CA VAL A 146 2.02 -2.74 -26.93
C VAL A 146 2.87 -1.71 -26.18
N PRO A 147 4.13 -2.03 -25.78
CA PRO A 147 4.96 -1.14 -24.96
C PRO A 147 5.18 0.26 -25.53
N SER A 148 5.23 0.41 -26.85
CA SER A 148 5.42 1.69 -27.55
C SER A 148 4.14 2.51 -27.73
N ALA A 149 2.97 1.95 -27.40
CA ALA A 149 1.70 2.63 -27.60
C ALA A 149 1.44 3.71 -26.53
N ARG A 150 0.79 4.80 -26.95
CA ARG A 150 0.32 5.85 -26.03
C ARG A 150 -0.69 5.24 -25.06
N GLY A 151 -0.44 5.40 -23.76
CA GLY A 151 -1.33 4.88 -22.71
C GLY A 151 -1.03 3.43 -22.29
N TYR A 152 0.07 2.83 -22.77
CA TYR A 152 0.51 1.49 -22.40
C TYR A 152 0.48 1.23 -20.87
N ALA A 153 1.03 2.15 -20.07
CA ALA A 153 1.04 2.02 -18.62
C ALA A 153 -0.37 1.89 -18.02
N THR A 154 -1.32 2.72 -18.47
CA THR A 154 -2.71 2.66 -18.03
C THR A 154 -3.40 1.38 -18.48
N ALA A 155 -3.19 0.97 -19.74
CA ALA A 155 -3.77 -0.28 -20.26
C ALA A 155 -3.26 -1.50 -19.48
N ARG A 156 -1.96 -1.55 -19.21
CA ARG A 156 -1.31 -2.60 -18.41
C ARG A 156 -1.87 -2.67 -16.98
N THR A 157 -2.01 -1.52 -16.30
CA THR A 157 -2.63 -1.45 -14.96
C THR A 157 -4.08 -1.95 -14.99
N LEU A 158 -4.91 -1.48 -15.94
CA LEU A 158 -6.30 -1.91 -16.04
C LEU A 158 -6.45 -3.41 -16.36
N HIS A 159 -5.55 -3.94 -17.19
CA HIS A 159 -5.51 -5.36 -17.51
C HIS A 159 -5.18 -6.21 -16.27
N LEU A 160 -4.18 -5.79 -15.50
CA LEU A 160 -3.84 -6.41 -14.21
C LEU A 160 -4.98 -6.30 -13.19
N GLU A 161 -5.60 -5.13 -13.02
CA GLU A 161 -6.70 -4.94 -12.07
C GLU A 161 -7.91 -5.83 -12.40
N ARG A 162 -8.22 -6.01 -13.70
CA ARG A 162 -9.26 -6.94 -14.14
C ARG A 162 -8.91 -8.38 -13.81
N TRP A 163 -7.67 -8.80 -14.06
CA TRP A 163 -7.22 -10.15 -13.72
C TRP A 163 -7.25 -10.40 -12.20
N LEU A 164 -6.78 -9.44 -11.40
CA LEU A 164 -6.77 -9.50 -9.93
C LEU A 164 -8.16 -9.66 -9.32
N THR A 165 -9.20 -9.15 -9.99
CA THR A 165 -10.59 -9.15 -9.52
C THR A 165 -11.45 -10.24 -10.15
N THR A 166 -10.88 -11.07 -11.03
CA THR A 166 -11.60 -12.16 -11.70
C THR A 166 -11.27 -13.51 -11.04
N PRO A 167 -12.27 -14.35 -10.70
CA PRO A 167 -12.06 -15.73 -10.24
C PRO A 167 -11.04 -16.51 -11.07
N HIS A 168 -10.10 -17.19 -10.40
CA HIS A 168 -9.03 -17.91 -11.08
C HIS A 168 -8.79 -19.32 -10.48
N PRO A 169 -8.59 -20.38 -11.30
CA PRO A 169 -8.38 -21.74 -10.81
C PRO A 169 -7.19 -21.91 -9.86
N ALA A 170 -6.08 -21.19 -10.10
CA ALA A 170 -4.90 -21.19 -9.23
C ALA A 170 -5.16 -20.65 -7.81
N HIS A 171 -6.34 -20.08 -7.56
CA HIS A 171 -6.78 -19.55 -6.27
C HIS A 171 -8.12 -20.17 -5.84
N ASP A 172 -8.33 -21.46 -6.17
CA ASP A 172 -9.54 -22.22 -5.81
C ASP A 172 -10.85 -21.55 -6.28
N GLY A 173 -10.80 -20.88 -7.44
CA GLY A 173 -11.95 -20.16 -7.99
C GLY A 173 -12.23 -18.81 -7.30
N HIS A 174 -11.37 -18.33 -6.41
CA HIS A 174 -11.44 -16.98 -5.87
C HIS A 174 -10.68 -15.99 -6.76
N ALA A 175 -11.00 -14.70 -6.63
CA ALA A 175 -10.20 -13.66 -7.25
C ALA A 175 -8.81 -13.61 -6.58
N PRO A 176 -7.70 -13.48 -7.35
CA PRO A 176 -6.35 -13.39 -6.78
C PRO A 176 -6.23 -12.34 -5.67
N LEU A 177 -6.88 -11.19 -5.84
CA LEU A 177 -6.88 -10.10 -4.85
C LEU A 177 -7.45 -10.54 -3.49
N ASP A 178 -8.52 -11.33 -3.49
CA ASP A 178 -9.16 -11.82 -2.27
C ASP A 178 -8.27 -12.84 -1.55
N ALA A 179 -7.60 -13.71 -2.31
CA ALA A 179 -6.64 -14.68 -1.77
C ALA A 179 -5.45 -13.96 -1.10
N ILE A 180 -4.87 -12.95 -1.77
CA ILE A 180 -3.77 -12.13 -1.22
C ILE A 180 -4.23 -11.39 0.04
N HIS A 181 -5.39 -10.73 -0.01
CA HIS A 181 -5.90 -10.02 1.15
C HIS A 181 -6.20 -10.96 2.32
N SER A 182 -6.71 -12.16 2.07
CA SER A 182 -6.93 -13.18 3.10
C SER A 182 -5.63 -13.63 3.75
N GLU A 183 -4.60 -13.91 2.94
CA GLU A 183 -3.26 -14.25 3.41
C GLU A 183 -2.64 -13.14 4.25
N ARG A 184 -2.66 -11.90 3.75
CA ARG A 184 -2.10 -10.73 4.44
C ARG A 184 -2.82 -10.45 5.76
N ARG A 185 -4.16 -10.53 5.80
CA ARG A 185 -4.92 -10.39 7.05
C ARG A 185 -4.53 -11.44 8.09
N ARG A 186 -4.34 -12.70 7.68
CA ARG A 186 -3.90 -13.77 8.59
C ARG A 186 -2.51 -13.49 9.13
N ALA A 187 -1.56 -13.16 8.26
CA ALA A 187 -0.20 -12.82 8.67
C ALA A 187 -0.18 -11.61 9.63
N TRP A 188 -0.90 -10.54 9.31
CA TRP A 188 -1.05 -9.36 10.18
C TRP A 188 -1.62 -9.73 11.55
N ALA A 189 -2.62 -10.63 11.60
CA ALA A 189 -3.25 -11.08 12.84
C ALA A 189 -2.32 -11.91 13.73
N GLU A 190 -1.40 -12.67 13.12
CA GLU A 190 -0.45 -13.56 13.79
C GLU A 190 0.86 -12.85 14.17
N ALA A 191 1.12 -11.68 13.59
CA ALA A 191 2.34 -10.93 13.78
C ALA A 191 2.63 -10.59 15.26
N PRO A 192 3.89 -10.65 15.69
CA PRO A 192 4.32 -10.23 17.02
C PRO A 192 4.13 -8.70 17.22
N PRO A 193 4.11 -8.22 18.48
CA PRO A 193 4.22 -8.95 19.75
C PRO A 193 2.90 -9.61 20.21
N ALA A 194 2.97 -10.45 21.24
CA ALA A 194 1.87 -11.30 21.70
C ALA A 194 0.61 -10.52 22.12
N ALA A 195 0.75 -9.34 22.73
CA ALA A 195 -0.41 -8.52 23.07
C ALA A 195 -1.14 -7.98 21.83
N ARG A 196 -0.41 -7.60 20.78
CA ARG A 196 -1.02 -7.21 19.49
C ARG A 196 -1.66 -8.40 18.79
N ARG A 197 -1.01 -9.56 18.77
CA ARG A 197 -1.61 -10.78 18.20
C ARG A 197 -3.00 -11.07 18.78
N ARG A 198 -3.17 -10.97 20.11
CA ARG A 198 -4.48 -11.15 20.76
C ARG A 198 -5.54 -10.15 20.29
N LEU A 199 -5.15 -8.87 20.14
CA LEU A 199 -6.02 -7.82 19.64
C LEU A 199 -6.41 -8.09 18.18
N ARG A 200 -5.42 -8.25 17.30
CA ARG A 200 -5.59 -8.40 15.86
C ARG A 200 -6.34 -9.67 15.49
N SER A 201 -6.14 -10.76 16.23
CA SER A 201 -6.91 -12.01 16.05
C SER A 201 -8.42 -11.80 16.24
N ARG A 202 -8.84 -10.93 17.16
CA ARG A 202 -10.27 -10.59 17.33
C ARG A 202 -10.78 -9.72 16.18
N LEU A 203 -9.94 -8.84 15.64
CA LEU A 203 -10.29 -7.95 14.54
C LEU A 203 -10.33 -8.67 13.18
N ALA A 204 -9.51 -9.70 12.97
CA ALA A 204 -9.35 -10.35 11.67
C ALA A 204 -10.68 -10.76 11.01
N ASN A 205 -11.63 -11.26 11.81
CA ASN A 205 -12.97 -11.62 11.32
C ASN A 205 -13.80 -10.39 10.92
N LEU A 206 -13.70 -9.29 11.68
CA LEU A 206 -14.39 -8.03 11.35
C LEU A 206 -13.82 -7.39 10.06
N LEU A 207 -12.55 -7.65 9.76
CA LEU A 207 -11.88 -7.11 8.58
C LEU A 207 -12.08 -7.97 7.33
N ALA A 208 -12.77 -9.12 7.41
CA ALA A 208 -13.00 -10.00 6.27
C ALA A 208 -13.92 -9.34 5.21
N THR A 209 -14.91 -8.57 5.65
CA THR A 209 -15.84 -7.84 4.78
C THR A 209 -15.50 -6.36 4.76
N ALA A 210 -15.63 -5.70 3.60
CA ALA A 210 -15.45 -4.26 3.53
C ALA A 210 -16.59 -3.57 4.30
N PRO A 211 -16.31 -2.52 5.09
CA PRO A 211 -17.36 -1.78 5.78
C PRO A 211 -18.25 -1.07 4.76
N GLU A 212 -19.54 -0.95 5.09
CA GLU A 212 -20.46 -0.13 4.30
C GLU A 212 -20.02 1.34 4.33
N VAL A 213 -20.11 2.00 3.18
CA VAL A 213 -19.87 3.43 3.06
C VAL A 213 -21.19 4.13 3.34
N HIS A 214 -21.20 5.02 4.34
CA HIS A 214 -22.37 5.82 4.66
C HIS A 214 -22.39 7.11 3.83
N ASP A 215 -23.58 7.63 3.51
CA ASP A 215 -23.73 8.87 2.73
C ASP A 215 -23.16 10.11 3.45
N ASP A 216 -23.08 10.08 4.78
CA ASP A 216 -22.49 11.09 5.66
C ASP A 216 -21.02 10.80 6.00
N ALA A 217 -20.36 9.94 5.23
CA ALA A 217 -18.94 9.64 5.31
C ALA A 217 -18.07 10.91 5.37
N ALA A 218 -17.36 11.09 6.48
CA ALA A 218 -16.47 12.24 6.72
C ALA A 218 -17.14 13.59 6.38
N GLU A 219 -18.41 13.75 6.78
CA GLU A 219 -19.24 14.89 6.38
C GLU A 219 -18.58 16.27 6.60
N PRO A 220 -17.87 16.56 7.71
CA PRO A 220 -17.20 17.84 7.86
C PRO A 220 -16.16 18.11 6.77
N LEU A 221 -15.41 17.07 6.37
CA LEU A 221 -14.46 17.16 5.26
C LEU A 221 -15.17 17.43 3.95
N ARG A 222 -16.26 16.71 3.67
CA ARG A 222 -17.09 16.92 2.47
C ARG A 222 -17.58 18.36 2.39
N TRP A 223 -18.14 18.88 3.49
CA TRP A 223 -18.59 20.27 3.59
C TRP A 223 -17.45 21.26 3.32
N LEU A 224 -16.26 21.08 3.90
CA LEU A 224 -15.14 21.98 3.66
C LEU A 224 -14.72 22.01 2.17
N LEU A 225 -14.73 20.85 1.51
CA LEU A 225 -14.43 20.74 0.09
C LEU A 225 -15.49 21.43 -0.77
N GLU A 226 -16.77 21.22 -0.47
CA GLU A 226 -17.91 21.87 -1.14
C GLU A 226 -17.89 23.40 -0.98
N SER A 227 -17.70 23.86 0.26
CA SER A 227 -17.61 25.29 0.60
C SER A 227 -16.41 25.98 -0.02
N THR A 228 -15.35 25.23 -0.36
CA THR A 228 -14.21 25.78 -1.09
C THR A 228 -14.50 25.90 -2.59
N GLY A 229 -15.18 24.91 -3.18
CA GLY A 229 -15.56 24.89 -4.60
C GLY A 229 -14.41 25.23 -5.55
N ASP A 230 -14.67 26.17 -6.46
CA ASP A 230 -13.67 26.66 -7.44
C ASP A 230 -12.67 27.65 -6.85
N GLY A 231 -12.91 28.18 -5.64
CA GLY A 231 -11.93 28.96 -4.94
C GLY A 231 -12.47 29.87 -3.85
N VAL A 232 -11.78 29.87 -2.71
CA VAL A 232 -12.03 30.77 -1.58
C VAL A 232 -10.82 31.67 -1.34
N ALA A 233 -11.05 32.96 -1.14
CA ALA A 233 -10.02 33.92 -0.80
C ALA A 233 -9.61 33.77 0.68
N LEU A 234 -8.33 33.47 0.91
CA LEU A 234 -7.72 33.40 2.23
C LEU A 234 -7.45 34.80 2.80
N THR A 235 -7.44 34.88 4.12
CA THR A 235 -6.97 36.06 4.86
C THR A 235 -5.49 36.35 4.54
N GLN A 236 -4.99 37.52 4.95
CA GLN A 236 -3.58 37.88 4.72
C GLN A 236 -2.62 36.91 5.40
N ALA A 237 -3.00 36.36 6.56
CA ALA A 237 -2.23 35.34 7.28
C ALA A 237 -2.38 33.92 6.69
N GLY A 238 -3.22 33.74 5.68
CA GLY A 238 -3.44 32.45 5.03
C GLY A 238 -4.54 31.58 5.64
N TYR A 239 -5.31 32.10 6.60
CA TYR A 239 -6.46 31.41 7.19
C TYR A 239 -7.70 31.45 6.29
N LEU A 240 -8.62 30.53 6.56
CA LEU A 240 -9.98 30.54 6.02
C LEU A 240 -10.68 31.87 6.34
N PRO A 241 -11.54 32.38 5.44
CA PRO A 241 -12.29 33.61 5.67
C PRO A 241 -13.23 33.43 6.87
N ARG A 242 -13.41 34.51 7.63
CA ARG A 242 -14.24 34.50 8.85
C ARG A 242 -15.65 33.95 8.63
N ALA A 243 -16.25 34.19 7.47
CA ALA A 243 -17.58 33.68 7.13
C ALA A 243 -17.64 32.14 7.22
N LEU A 244 -16.67 31.45 6.61
CA LEU A 244 -16.58 29.99 6.70
C LEU A 244 -16.24 29.50 8.10
N VAL A 245 -15.43 30.25 8.85
CA VAL A 245 -15.08 29.91 10.24
C VAL A 245 -16.32 29.96 11.14
N VAL A 246 -17.15 31.00 11.01
CA VAL A 246 -18.40 31.14 11.77
C VAL A 246 -19.39 30.05 11.36
N GLU A 247 -19.55 29.80 10.06
CA GLU A 247 -20.43 28.74 9.57
C GLU A 247 -20.04 27.35 10.10
N ALA A 248 -18.75 27.00 10.07
CA ALA A 248 -18.27 25.73 10.63
C ALA A 248 -18.56 25.62 12.14
N ALA A 249 -18.28 26.68 12.89
CA ALA A 249 -18.47 26.70 14.34
C ALA A 249 -19.94 26.52 14.72
N GLU A 250 -20.85 27.17 14.00
CA GLU A 250 -22.29 27.06 14.22
C GLU A 250 -22.82 25.69 13.77
N ARG A 251 -22.38 25.20 12.61
CA ARG A 251 -22.86 23.93 12.04
C ARG A 251 -22.50 22.72 12.90
N TYR A 252 -21.32 22.72 13.51
CA TYR A 252 -20.77 21.55 14.21
C TYR A 252 -20.66 21.70 15.73
N ASP A 253 -21.18 22.78 16.32
CA ASP A 253 -21.03 23.12 17.75
C ASP A 253 -19.55 23.10 18.21
N TRP A 254 -18.62 23.52 17.33
CA TRP A 254 -17.17 23.50 17.61
C TRP A 254 -16.67 24.67 18.44
N TYR A 255 -17.58 25.44 19.04
CA TYR A 255 -17.26 26.64 19.78
C TYR A 255 -18.18 26.82 20.98
N LEU A 256 -17.75 27.64 21.95
CA LEU A 256 -18.51 27.84 23.18
C LEU A 256 -19.80 28.64 22.90
N PRO A 257 -20.95 28.26 23.51
CA PRO A 257 -22.20 29.01 23.37
C PRO A 257 -22.05 30.49 23.71
N GLY A 258 -22.60 31.36 22.87
CA GLY A 258 -22.57 32.82 23.06
C GLY A 258 -21.26 33.49 22.63
N MET A 259 -20.28 32.73 22.15
CA MET A 259 -19.03 33.26 21.61
C MET A 259 -19.07 33.19 20.08
N VAL A 260 -18.43 34.14 19.39
CA VAL A 260 -18.29 34.13 17.92
C VAL A 260 -16.81 34.08 17.55
N PRO A 261 -16.33 33.05 16.83
CA PRO A 261 -14.92 32.92 16.49
C PRO A 261 -14.48 34.09 15.60
N ARG A 262 -13.24 34.55 15.79
CA ARG A 262 -12.67 35.68 15.04
C ARG A 262 -11.79 35.22 13.90
N THR A 263 -11.10 34.11 14.09
CA THR A 263 -10.14 33.52 13.17
C THR A 263 -10.27 32.01 13.18
N GLU A 264 -9.70 31.35 12.17
CA GLU A 264 -9.67 29.88 12.09
C GLU A 264 -9.04 29.25 13.34
N TYR A 265 -8.03 29.89 13.95
CA TYR A 265 -7.39 29.42 15.18
C TYR A 265 -8.33 29.32 16.38
N ASP A 266 -9.43 30.09 16.39
CA ASP A 266 -10.43 30.00 17.46
C ASP A 266 -11.24 28.70 17.38
N VAL A 267 -11.19 28.00 16.24
CA VAL A 267 -11.91 26.74 15.97
C VAL A 267 -10.89 25.66 15.64
N THR A 268 -10.26 25.09 16.68
CA THR A 268 -9.15 24.12 16.52
C THR A 268 -9.50 22.94 15.61
N LEU A 269 -10.73 22.42 15.66
CA LEU A 269 -11.15 21.31 14.81
C LEU A 269 -11.21 21.68 13.31
N LEU A 270 -11.50 22.94 13.00
CA LEU A 270 -11.45 23.44 11.62
C LEU A 270 -10.01 23.54 11.11
N VAL A 271 -9.06 23.94 11.96
CA VAL A 271 -7.62 23.95 11.63
C VAL A 271 -7.16 22.53 11.28
N GLU A 272 -7.50 21.53 12.10
CA GLU A 272 -7.16 20.11 11.85
C GLU A 272 -7.71 19.64 10.50
N LEU A 273 -8.98 19.96 10.22
CA LEU A 273 -9.64 19.58 8.98
C LEU A 273 -9.00 20.23 7.75
N HIS A 274 -8.67 21.52 7.84
CA HIS A 274 -8.03 22.27 6.76
C HIS A 274 -6.62 21.75 6.48
N GLU A 275 -5.81 21.50 7.50
CA GLU A 275 -4.47 20.93 7.34
C GLU A 275 -4.51 19.49 6.81
N LEU A 276 -5.49 18.68 7.23
CA LEU A 276 -5.72 17.35 6.67
C LEU A 276 -6.04 17.42 5.17
N ALA A 277 -6.99 18.28 4.78
CA ALA A 277 -7.39 18.42 3.38
C ALA A 277 -6.23 18.90 2.48
N ARG A 278 -5.35 19.76 3.00
CA ARG A 278 -4.13 20.22 2.31
C ARG A 278 -3.07 19.12 2.22
N THR A 279 -2.80 18.41 3.31
CA THR A 279 -1.82 17.32 3.37
C THR A 279 -2.23 16.17 2.45
N ALA A 280 -3.52 15.84 2.40
CA ALA A 280 -4.09 14.85 1.47
C ALA A 280 -4.17 15.36 0.00
N ARG A 281 -3.71 16.60 -0.26
CA ARG A 281 -3.72 17.28 -1.56
C ARG A 281 -5.12 17.36 -2.19
N LEU A 282 -6.17 17.44 -1.36
CA LEU A 282 -7.54 17.69 -1.81
C LEU A 282 -7.74 19.18 -2.10
N LEU A 283 -7.07 20.02 -1.31
CA LEU A 283 -7.03 21.46 -1.48
C LEU A 283 -5.63 21.92 -1.86
N ALA A 284 -5.55 22.92 -2.74
CA ALA A 284 -4.31 23.60 -3.08
C ALA A 284 -4.44 25.10 -2.86
N LYS A 285 -3.41 25.67 -2.23
CA LYS A 285 -3.24 27.12 -2.08
C LYS A 285 -2.41 27.65 -3.24
N ARG A 286 -2.96 28.59 -4.01
CA ARG A 286 -2.23 29.40 -5.00
C ARG A 286 -2.39 30.87 -4.62
N HIS A 287 -1.28 31.53 -4.29
CA HIS A 287 -1.28 32.86 -3.67
C HIS A 287 -2.22 32.91 -2.44
N ARG A 288 -3.28 33.71 -2.51
CA ARG A 288 -4.30 33.86 -1.46
C ARG A 288 -5.62 33.17 -1.83
N GLN A 289 -5.60 32.20 -2.73
CA GLN A 289 -6.78 31.43 -3.12
C GLN A 289 -6.57 29.97 -2.76
N LEU A 290 -7.54 29.40 -2.05
CA LEU A 290 -7.64 27.97 -1.77
C LEU A 290 -8.68 27.38 -2.71
N SER A 291 -8.35 26.30 -3.43
CA SER A 291 -9.25 25.69 -4.42
C SER A 291 -9.12 24.16 -4.42
N LEU A 292 -10.15 23.48 -4.92
CA LEU A 292 -10.11 22.03 -5.12
C LEU A 292 -9.05 21.65 -6.15
N THR A 293 -8.26 20.64 -5.84
CA THR A 293 -7.40 19.98 -6.84
C THR A 293 -8.22 19.05 -7.73
N THR A 294 -7.63 18.52 -8.81
CA THR A 294 -8.26 17.43 -9.58
C THR A 294 -8.55 16.21 -8.71
N ARG A 295 -7.67 15.91 -7.74
CA ARG A 295 -7.88 14.85 -6.75
C ARG A 295 -9.03 15.19 -5.80
N GLY A 296 -9.08 16.43 -5.29
CA GLY A 296 -10.16 16.93 -4.45
C GLY A 296 -11.53 16.80 -5.12
N ARG A 297 -11.66 17.23 -6.37
CA ARG A 297 -12.90 17.07 -7.15
C ARG A 297 -13.30 15.61 -7.35
N ARG A 298 -12.34 14.74 -7.69
CA ARG A 298 -12.60 13.31 -7.86
C ARG A 298 -13.10 12.68 -6.55
N TYR A 299 -12.48 13.02 -5.42
CA TYR A 299 -12.80 12.41 -4.14
C TYR A 299 -14.11 12.96 -3.57
N LEU A 300 -14.41 14.23 -3.83
CA LEU A 300 -15.71 14.80 -3.49
C LEU A 300 -16.87 14.11 -4.24
N ALA A 301 -16.63 13.64 -5.47
CA ALA A 301 -17.62 12.89 -6.25
C ALA A 301 -17.73 11.40 -5.89
N ASP A 302 -16.88 10.89 -4.98
CA ASP A 302 -16.81 9.48 -4.62
C ASP A 302 -16.73 9.33 -3.08
N PRO A 303 -17.87 9.11 -2.40
CA PRO A 303 -17.92 8.98 -0.95
C PRO A 303 -17.00 7.90 -0.38
N ALA A 304 -16.78 6.80 -1.12
CA ALA A 304 -15.91 5.72 -0.69
C ALA A 304 -14.43 6.16 -0.68
N LEU A 305 -14.00 6.89 -1.72
CA LEU A 305 -12.65 7.47 -1.76
C LEU A 305 -12.46 8.53 -0.68
N LEU A 306 -13.46 9.38 -0.42
CA LEU A 306 -13.39 10.39 0.62
C LEU A 306 -13.28 9.75 2.01
N GLN A 307 -14.14 8.79 2.32
CA GLN A 307 -14.10 7.98 3.56
C GLN A 307 -12.73 7.33 3.74
N ALA A 308 -12.23 6.62 2.73
CA ALA A 308 -10.95 5.91 2.81
C ALA A 308 -9.78 6.87 3.06
N THR A 309 -9.80 8.03 2.42
CA THR A 309 -8.77 9.07 2.60
C THR A 309 -8.79 9.67 3.99
N ALA A 310 -9.98 10.00 4.49
CA ALA A 310 -10.18 10.52 5.84
C ALA A 310 -9.74 9.49 6.90
N ALA A 311 -10.12 8.22 6.72
CA ALA A 311 -9.74 7.12 7.59
C ALA A 311 -8.22 6.91 7.65
N GLN A 312 -7.55 6.90 6.50
CA GLN A 312 -6.09 6.79 6.42
C GLN A 312 -5.38 7.98 7.06
N ALA A 313 -5.83 9.21 6.78
CA ALA A 313 -5.28 10.41 7.38
C ALA A 313 -5.47 10.45 8.90
N TRP A 314 -6.60 9.94 9.39
CA TRP A 314 -6.87 9.83 10.82
C TRP A 314 -5.91 8.86 11.53
N PHE A 315 -5.60 7.71 10.92
CA PHE A 315 -4.64 6.75 11.48
C PHE A 315 -3.19 7.27 11.39
N GLY A 316 -2.86 8.01 10.34
CA GLY A 316 -1.49 8.47 10.09
C GLY A 316 -0.55 7.33 9.69
N ASP A 317 0.75 7.53 9.92
CA ASP A 317 1.82 6.61 9.56
C ASP A 317 2.75 6.29 10.75
N GLY A 318 3.69 5.35 10.53
CA GLY A 318 4.70 4.97 11.51
C GLY A 318 4.12 4.63 12.89
N VAL A 319 4.73 5.20 13.94
CA VAL A 319 4.31 4.99 15.33
C VAL A 319 2.87 5.46 15.56
N ARG A 320 2.42 6.57 14.94
CA ARG A 320 1.05 7.07 15.14
C ARG A 320 0.01 6.06 14.69
N ALA A 321 0.27 5.37 13.57
CA ALA A 321 -0.64 4.38 13.03
C ALA A 321 -0.75 3.13 13.91
N GLU A 322 0.30 2.78 14.65
CA GLU A 322 0.28 1.69 15.63
C GLU A 322 -0.54 2.04 16.88
N PHE A 323 -0.46 3.28 17.36
CA PHE A 323 -1.31 3.78 18.46
C PHE A 323 -2.77 3.91 18.01
N ALA A 324 -3.00 4.39 16.79
CA ALA A 324 -4.32 4.48 16.18
C ALA A 324 -4.99 3.10 16.07
N GLU A 325 -4.24 2.07 15.67
CA GLU A 325 -4.73 0.68 15.62
C GLU A 325 -5.23 0.21 16.99
N ALA A 326 -4.43 0.42 18.04
CA ALA A 326 -4.81 0.07 19.41
C ALA A 326 -6.05 0.85 19.89
N ALA A 327 -6.08 2.16 19.65
CA ALA A 327 -7.18 3.03 20.08
C ALA A 327 -8.49 2.69 19.35
N ALA A 328 -8.43 2.52 18.04
CA ALA A 328 -9.57 2.12 17.22
C ALA A 328 -10.10 0.74 17.64
N ALA A 329 -9.22 -0.22 17.92
CA ALA A 329 -9.62 -1.54 18.36
C ALA A 329 -10.31 -1.52 19.74
N ALA A 330 -9.83 -0.70 20.68
CA ALA A 330 -10.46 -0.51 21.97
C ALA A 330 -11.86 0.11 21.82
N LEU A 331 -11.99 1.15 20.99
CA LEU A 331 -13.28 1.84 20.76
C LEU A 331 -14.27 1.02 19.91
N LEU A 332 -13.79 0.09 19.07
CA LEU A 332 -14.65 -0.87 18.38
C LEU A 332 -15.34 -1.83 19.36
N GLY A 333 -14.73 -2.05 20.53
CA GLY A 333 -15.26 -2.86 21.63
C GLY A 333 -16.21 -2.12 22.57
N GLY A 334 -16.28 -0.79 22.52
CA GLY A 334 -17.19 -0.01 23.36
C GLY A 334 -16.72 1.42 23.62
N GLU A 335 -17.50 2.14 24.43
CA GLU A 335 -17.16 3.49 24.88
C GLU A 335 -16.12 3.45 26.02
N HIS A 336 -15.21 4.43 26.06
CA HIS A 336 -14.14 4.50 27.06
C HIS A 336 -13.98 5.92 27.61
N THR A 337 -13.54 6.05 28.86
CA THR A 337 -12.99 7.34 29.33
C THR A 337 -11.61 7.57 28.69
N LEU A 338 -11.11 8.80 28.72
CA LEU A 338 -9.76 9.09 28.22
C LEU A 338 -8.69 8.31 28.98
N ASP A 339 -8.87 8.13 30.29
CA ASP A 339 -7.91 7.41 31.13
C ASP A 339 -7.95 5.91 30.83
N ASP A 340 -9.14 5.31 30.70
CA ASP A 340 -9.28 3.89 30.33
C ASP A 340 -8.72 3.60 28.93
N LEU A 341 -8.99 4.48 27.97
CA LEU A 341 -8.46 4.37 26.62
C LEU A 341 -6.93 4.50 26.61
N THR A 342 -6.39 5.45 27.38
CA THR A 342 -4.94 5.62 27.53
C THR A 342 -4.30 4.36 28.11
N SER A 343 -4.88 3.79 29.17
CA SER A 343 -4.38 2.55 29.77
C SER A 343 -4.44 1.37 28.80
N ALA A 344 -5.53 1.22 28.04
CA ALA A 344 -5.68 0.14 27.06
C ALA A 344 -4.65 0.23 25.93
N VAL A 345 -4.41 1.44 25.40
CA VAL A 345 -3.40 1.67 24.35
C VAL A 345 -1.99 1.51 24.91
N HIS A 346 -1.74 2.02 26.12
CA HIS A 346 -0.43 1.97 26.76
C HIS A 346 0.05 0.53 26.98
N ALA A 347 -0.85 -0.36 27.42
CA ALA A 347 -0.53 -1.78 27.59
C ALA A 347 -0.01 -2.44 26.31
N LEU A 348 -0.43 -1.97 25.13
CA LEU A 348 0.05 -2.47 23.84
C LEU A 348 1.30 -1.74 23.35
N ALA A 349 1.43 -0.46 23.66
CA ALA A 349 2.59 0.35 23.28
C ALA A 349 3.85 -0.03 24.07
N ALA A 350 3.72 -0.28 25.37
CA ALA A 350 4.85 -0.58 26.26
C ALA A 350 5.59 -1.89 25.90
N GLU A 351 4.91 -2.86 25.26
CA GLU A 351 5.53 -4.09 24.77
C GLU A 351 6.23 -3.92 23.41
N ALA A 352 5.90 -2.87 22.66
CA ALA A 352 6.26 -2.75 21.25
C ALA A 352 7.24 -1.62 20.95
N PHE A 353 7.40 -0.67 21.87
CA PHE A 353 8.21 0.53 21.65
C PHE A 353 9.16 0.79 22.80
N THR A 354 10.32 1.32 22.45
CA THR A 354 11.30 1.91 23.35
C THR A 354 11.62 3.32 22.85
N HIS A 355 11.92 4.22 23.77
CA HIS A 355 12.51 5.51 23.44
C HIS A 355 13.90 5.33 22.83
N ALA A 356 14.42 6.38 22.19
CA ALA A 356 15.75 6.34 21.56
C ALA A 356 16.88 6.07 22.55
N ASP A 357 16.68 6.38 23.83
CA ASP A 357 17.60 6.11 24.94
C ASP A 357 17.42 4.70 25.54
N GLY A 358 16.52 3.88 24.99
CA GLY A 358 16.23 2.52 25.45
C GLY A 358 15.23 2.44 26.61
N SER A 359 14.72 3.58 27.11
CA SER A 359 13.70 3.57 28.16
C SER A 359 12.31 3.19 27.62
N THR A 360 11.44 2.71 28.50
CA THR A 360 10.06 2.36 28.14
C THR A 360 9.15 3.59 28.10
N PRO A 361 8.21 3.68 27.14
CA PRO A 361 7.20 4.72 27.11
C PRO A 361 6.45 4.80 28.44
N GLN A 362 6.07 6.01 28.84
CA GLN A 362 5.24 6.25 30.02
C GLN A 362 3.76 6.45 29.62
N PRO A 363 2.80 6.31 30.56
CA PRO A 363 1.39 6.56 30.27
C PRO A 363 1.12 7.98 29.74
N ASP A 364 1.86 8.98 30.21
CA ASP A 364 1.72 10.37 29.75
C ASP A 364 2.17 10.55 28.29
N ASP A 365 3.20 9.83 27.84
CA ASP A 365 3.61 9.79 26.43
C ASP A 365 2.45 9.26 25.56
N THR A 366 1.81 8.19 26.03
CA THR A 366 0.65 7.57 25.35
C THR A 366 -0.52 8.53 25.30
N ARG A 367 -0.82 9.22 26.41
CA ARG A 367 -1.87 10.23 26.48
C ARG A 367 -1.64 11.35 25.48
N HIS A 368 -0.39 11.82 25.35
CA HIS A 368 -0.04 12.87 24.39
C HIS A 368 -0.27 12.44 22.93
N VAL A 369 0.19 11.25 22.54
CA VAL A 369 -0.02 10.71 21.18
C VAL A 369 -1.51 10.49 20.91
N LEU A 370 -2.25 9.97 21.90
CA LEU A 370 -3.69 9.75 21.78
C LEU A 370 -4.45 11.05 21.54
N TRP A 371 -4.08 12.15 22.21
CA TRP A 371 -4.67 13.47 21.97
C TRP A 371 -4.50 13.94 20.52
N GLN A 372 -3.34 13.68 19.90
CA GLN A 372 -3.08 14.01 18.48
C GLN A 372 -3.89 13.15 17.51
N TRP A 373 -4.39 11.99 17.96
CA TRP A 373 -5.25 11.11 17.17
C TRP A 373 -6.75 11.43 17.37
N LEU A 374 -7.15 11.78 18.59
CA LEU A 374 -8.55 12.11 18.92
C LEU A 374 -9.03 13.38 18.20
N ARG A 375 -8.17 14.41 18.06
CA ARG A 375 -8.56 15.69 17.46
C ARG A 375 -8.98 15.58 15.98
N PRO A 376 -8.18 14.98 15.07
CA PRO A 376 -8.64 14.74 13.71
C PRO A 376 -9.88 13.83 13.65
N GLY A 377 -9.98 12.82 14.54
CA GLY A 377 -11.16 11.94 14.60
C GLY A 377 -12.43 12.70 14.96
N GLU A 378 -12.37 13.65 15.89
CA GLU A 378 -13.49 14.55 16.22
C GLU A 378 -13.79 15.52 15.07
N ALA A 379 -12.76 16.13 14.47
CA ALA A 379 -12.93 17.05 13.35
C ALA A 379 -13.58 16.39 12.12
N LEU A 380 -13.34 15.09 11.92
CA LEU A 380 -13.94 14.28 10.85
C LEU A 380 -15.33 13.72 11.21
N GLY A 381 -15.81 13.91 12.44
CA GLY A 381 -17.07 13.33 12.92
C GLY A 381 -17.02 11.83 13.20
N PHE A 382 -15.83 11.25 13.33
CA PHE A 382 -15.64 9.82 13.64
C PHE A 382 -15.77 9.51 15.13
N LEU A 383 -15.58 10.51 15.98
CA LEU A 383 -15.66 10.38 17.43
C LEU A 383 -16.83 11.20 17.96
N SER A 384 -17.59 10.59 18.87
CA SER A 384 -18.60 11.26 19.67
C SER A 384 -18.18 11.27 21.13
N TYR A 385 -18.55 12.35 21.82
CA TYR A 385 -18.36 12.50 23.25
C TYR A 385 -19.72 12.57 23.95
N ARG A 386 -19.89 11.83 25.06
CA ARG A 386 -21.17 11.82 25.81
C ARG A 386 -21.50 13.20 26.38
N ASP A 387 -20.49 13.99 26.74
CA ASP A 387 -20.67 15.32 27.30
C ASP A 387 -19.63 16.32 26.77
N ARG A 388 -19.89 17.62 27.01
CA ARG A 388 -18.96 18.71 26.67
C ARG A 388 -17.65 18.67 27.46
N ARG A 389 -17.60 17.93 28.56
CA ARG A 389 -16.37 17.65 29.32
C ARG A 389 -15.55 16.54 28.68
N ARG A 390 -16.07 15.91 27.62
CA ARG A 390 -15.46 14.82 26.89
C ARG A 390 -15.15 13.62 27.79
N SER A 391 -16.05 13.34 28.74
CA SER A 391 -15.86 12.31 29.77
C SER A 391 -15.73 10.91 29.20
N THR A 392 -16.41 10.65 28.07
CA THR A 392 -16.55 9.33 27.47
C THR A 392 -16.50 9.47 25.97
N ILE A 393 -15.68 8.63 25.33
CA ILE A 393 -15.32 8.64 23.92
C ILE A 393 -15.91 7.37 23.29
N ALA A 394 -16.59 7.53 22.16
CA ALA A 394 -17.10 6.42 21.37
C ALA A 394 -16.94 6.69 19.87
N LEU A 395 -16.90 5.62 19.07
CA LEU A 395 -17.01 5.74 17.61
C LEU A 395 -18.45 6.08 17.23
N THR A 396 -18.62 7.05 16.34
CA THR A 396 -19.88 7.23 15.60
C THR A 396 -20.07 6.06 14.61
N PRO A 397 -21.25 5.88 13.98
CA PRO A 397 -21.42 4.89 12.91
C PRO A 397 -20.41 5.09 11.76
N THR A 398 -20.23 6.33 11.30
CA THR A 398 -19.22 6.67 10.28
C THR A 398 -17.80 6.44 10.78
N GLY A 399 -17.52 6.74 12.06
CA GLY A 399 -16.25 6.45 12.70
C GLY A 399 -15.93 4.97 12.82
N ARG A 400 -16.94 4.12 13.06
CA ARG A 400 -16.81 2.66 13.07
C ARG A 400 -16.43 2.16 11.68
N ALA A 401 -17.11 2.64 10.63
CA ALA A 401 -16.77 2.32 9.25
C ALA A 401 -15.36 2.82 8.89
N ALA A 402 -14.98 4.04 9.27
CA ALA A 402 -13.65 4.60 9.04
C ALA A 402 -12.54 3.79 9.75
N ALA A 403 -12.74 3.43 11.02
CA ALA A 403 -11.82 2.59 11.77
C ALA A 403 -11.60 1.24 11.09
N LEU A 404 -12.67 0.57 10.66
CA LEU A 404 -12.58 -0.69 9.93
C LEU A 404 -11.90 -0.53 8.58
N THR A 405 -12.16 0.56 7.85
CA THR A 405 -11.49 0.87 6.56
C THR A 405 -9.98 1.02 6.74
N ALA A 406 -9.53 1.79 7.73
CA ALA A 406 -8.11 2.00 7.98
C ALA A 406 -7.41 0.72 8.50
N LEU A 407 -8.06 -0.01 9.42
CA LEU A 407 -7.54 -1.30 9.91
C LEU A 407 -7.44 -2.34 8.78
N ARG A 408 -8.43 -2.38 7.87
CA ARG A 408 -8.39 -3.27 6.70
C ARG A 408 -7.26 -2.88 5.76
N ALA A 409 -7.06 -1.58 5.50
CA ALA A 409 -5.93 -1.10 4.69
C ALA A 409 -4.59 -1.51 5.29
N ARG A 410 -4.42 -1.41 6.62
CA ARG A 410 -3.22 -1.89 7.32
C ARG A 410 -3.04 -3.40 7.21
N ALA A 411 -4.09 -4.18 7.45
CA ALA A 411 -4.05 -5.63 7.37
C ALA A 411 -3.84 -6.17 5.94
N HIS A 412 -4.13 -5.35 4.92
CA HIS A 412 -3.93 -5.67 3.51
C HIS A 412 -2.62 -5.09 2.96
N ALA A 413 -1.88 -4.31 3.74
CA ALA A 413 -0.66 -3.66 3.28
C ALA A 413 0.43 -4.71 2.96
N PRO A 414 1.34 -4.41 2.00
CA PRO A 414 2.48 -5.27 1.73
C PRO A 414 3.36 -5.43 2.97
N ARG A 415 3.89 -6.64 3.18
CA ARG A 415 4.83 -6.91 4.26
C ARG A 415 6.21 -6.36 3.89
N SER A 416 6.80 -5.61 4.81
CA SER A 416 8.16 -5.09 4.68
C SER A 416 9.22 -6.01 5.27
N THR A 417 8.83 -6.95 6.16
CA THR A 417 9.73 -7.96 6.73
C THR A 417 9.05 -9.33 6.83
N PRO A 418 9.80 -10.44 6.91
CA PRO A 418 9.22 -11.79 7.00
C PRO A 418 8.39 -12.05 8.26
N TRP A 419 8.54 -11.20 9.28
CA TRP A 419 7.97 -11.38 10.62
C TRP A 419 7.14 -10.16 11.09
N ALA A 420 6.80 -9.23 10.18
CA ALA A 420 6.02 -8.02 10.49
C ALA A 420 4.51 -8.28 10.56
#